data_AF-A0A1F4PDT9-F1
#
_entry.id   AF-A0A1F4PDT9-F1
#
_cell.length_a   1.000
_cell.length_b   1.000
_cell.length_c   1.000
_cell.angle_alpha   90.00
_cell.angle_beta   90.00
_cell.angle_gamma   90.00
#
_symmetry.space_group_name_H-M   'P 1'
#
loop_
_entity.id
_entity.type
_entity.pdbx_description
1 polymer ?
#
loop_
_entity_poly.entity_id
_entity_poly.type
_entity_poly.pdbx_seq_one_letter_code
_entity_poly.pdbx_strand_id
1 'polypeptide(L)'
;MTGNGKSKATIKFVFWLAASMGGIIYIVSVYASGQMARWYYYTAAEDGYAVNASGFMDATKEKPAVLKIDKVERLEGLVTVPVKKGERLPDLTNGLITQKELEKGKRAVLDGASIKVTVPWEIKETKGFKYKDTFKHKGIKTNPWAGAWNVLMVLLMGFTLGMLAEGFTDLLGLKLEKIHHEIGH
;
A
#
# COMPACT_ATOMS: atom_id res chain seq x y z
N MET A 1 14.70 -39.60 -37.98
CA MET A 1 13.46 -39.01 -37.40
C MET A 1 13.85 -38.08 -36.23
N THR A 2 14.18 -36.81 -36.50
CA THR A 2 14.78 -35.89 -35.50
C THR A 2 14.08 -34.53 -35.37
N GLY A 3 13.01 -34.28 -36.14
CA GLY A 3 12.33 -32.97 -36.19
C GLY A 3 11.35 -32.68 -35.05
N ASN A 4 10.64 -33.68 -34.53
CA ASN A 4 9.56 -33.45 -33.57
C ASN A 4 10.02 -33.10 -32.14
N GLY A 5 11.23 -33.50 -31.74
CA GLY A 5 11.75 -33.25 -30.39
C GLY A 5 12.21 -31.80 -30.19
N LYS A 6 13.00 -31.28 -31.15
CA LYS A 6 13.54 -29.91 -31.10
C LYS A 6 12.44 -28.85 -31.20
N SER A 7 11.46 -29.05 -32.08
CA SER A 7 10.32 -28.13 -32.21
C SER A 7 9.51 -28.00 -30.91
N LYS A 8 9.28 -29.11 -30.19
CA LYS A 8 8.59 -29.10 -28.89
C LYS A 8 9.40 -28.39 -27.81
N ALA A 9 10.72 -28.59 -27.77
CA ALA A 9 11.60 -27.89 -26.84
C ALA A 9 11.62 -26.37 -27.09
N THR A 10 11.67 -25.94 -28.36
CA THR A 10 11.58 -24.52 -28.73
C THR A 10 10.27 -23.89 -28.30
N ILE A 11 9.13 -24.55 -28.53
CA ILE A 11 7.82 -24.04 -28.11
C ILE A 11 7.75 -23.90 -26.58
N LYS A 12 8.24 -24.90 -25.84
CA LYS A 12 8.32 -24.86 -24.37
C LYS A 12 9.18 -23.70 -23.88
N PHE A 13 10.37 -23.51 -24.45
CA PHE A 13 11.26 -22.40 -24.10
C PHE A 13 10.63 -21.04 -24.37
N VAL A 14 10.08 -20.82 -25.56
CA VAL A 14 9.46 -19.54 -25.96
C VAL A 14 8.25 -19.22 -25.08
N PHE A 15 7.43 -20.22 -24.77
CA PHE A 15 6.28 -20.03 -23.87
C PHE A 15 6.71 -19.57 -22.47
N TRP A 16 7.66 -20.27 -21.85
CA TRP A 16 8.13 -19.90 -20.51
C TRP A 16 8.92 -18.59 -20.51
N LEU A 17 9.62 -18.26 -21.60
CA LEU A 17 10.30 -16.97 -21.77
C LEU A 17 9.29 -15.82 -21.77
N ALA A 18 8.22 -15.96 -22.56
CA ALA A 18 7.15 -14.99 -22.60
C ALA A 18 6.44 -14.87 -21.24
N ALA A 19 6.18 -15.99 -20.55
CA ALA A 19 5.57 -15.99 -19.23
C ALA A 19 6.45 -15.29 -18.18
N SER A 20 7.77 -15.57 -18.16
CA SER A 20 8.72 -14.93 -17.26
C SER A 20 8.86 -13.43 -17.56
N MET A 21 8.97 -13.03 -18.83
CA MET A 21 9.01 -11.62 -19.20
C MET A 21 7.72 -10.89 -18.82
N GLY A 22 6.56 -11.50 -19.07
CA GLY A 22 5.26 -10.97 -18.66
C GLY A 22 5.17 -10.77 -17.14
N GLY A 23 5.63 -11.75 -16.37
CA GLY A 23 5.70 -11.66 -14.90
C GLY A 23 6.60 -10.53 -14.41
N ILE A 24 7.79 -10.36 -15.00
CA ILE A 24 8.71 -9.26 -14.65
C ILE A 24 8.08 -7.91 -14.97
N ILE A 25 7.53 -7.74 -16.18
CA ILE A 25 6.87 -6.48 -16.59
C ILE A 25 5.70 -6.17 -15.65
N TYR A 26 4.90 -7.18 -15.31
CA TYR A 26 3.80 -7.03 -14.37
C TYR A 26 4.29 -6.55 -12.99
N ILE A 27 5.30 -7.20 -12.40
CA ILE A 27 5.86 -6.80 -11.09
C ILE A 27 6.38 -5.35 -11.14
N VAL A 28 7.12 -4.99 -12.20
CA VAL A 28 7.63 -3.63 -12.38
C VAL A 28 6.48 -2.63 -12.51
N SER A 29 5.42 -2.97 -13.24
CA SER A 29 4.23 -2.10 -13.37
C SER A 29 3.48 -1.91 -12.05
N VAL A 30 3.36 -2.96 -11.23
CA VAL A 30 2.74 -2.90 -9.89
C VAL A 30 3.59 -2.05 -8.94
N TYR A 31 4.92 -2.12 -9.06
CA TYR A 31 5.82 -1.25 -8.32
C TYR A 31 5.72 0.22 -8.77
N ALA A 32 5.82 0.48 -10.08
CA ALA A 32 5.80 1.83 -10.65
C ALA A 32 4.47 2.56 -10.46
N SER A 33 3.35 1.83 -10.48
CA SER A 33 2.01 2.39 -10.21
C SER A 33 1.78 2.82 -8.76
N GLY A 34 2.71 2.53 -7.84
CA GLY A 34 2.56 2.81 -6.42
C GLY A 34 1.51 1.94 -5.73
N GLN A 35 1.00 0.89 -6.38
CA GLN A 35 -0.01 0.00 -5.81
C GLN A 35 0.50 -0.69 -4.53
N MET A 36 1.79 -1.03 -4.48
CA MET A 36 2.40 -1.57 -3.25
C MET A 36 2.47 -0.54 -2.12
N ALA A 37 2.70 0.74 -2.44
CA ALA A 37 2.70 1.81 -1.44
C ALA A 37 1.32 1.95 -0.77
N ARG A 38 0.23 1.73 -1.53
CA ARG A 38 -1.15 1.72 -1.02
C ARG A 38 -1.48 0.54 -0.09
N TRP A 39 -0.65 -0.49 -0.07
CA TRP A 39 -0.79 -1.59 0.89
C TRP A 39 -0.25 -1.24 2.28
N TYR A 40 0.52 -0.17 2.37
CA TYR A 40 0.90 0.44 3.63
C TYR A 40 -0.13 1.49 3.99
N TYR A 41 -0.75 1.34 5.15
CA TYR A 41 -1.73 2.30 5.63
C TYR A 41 -1.44 2.70 7.07
N TYR A 42 -1.87 3.92 7.38
CA TYR A 42 -1.82 4.45 8.75
C TYR A 42 -3.15 4.19 9.44
N THR A 43 -3.11 4.02 10.75
CA THR A 43 -4.30 3.88 11.58
C THR A 43 -4.43 5.05 12.54
N ALA A 44 -5.66 5.46 12.84
CA ALA A 44 -5.92 6.53 13.80
C ALA A 44 -5.42 6.13 15.20
N ALA A 45 -4.71 7.04 15.87
CA ALA A 45 -4.20 6.80 17.22
C ALA A 45 -5.29 6.94 18.31
N GLU A 46 -6.30 7.75 18.04
CA GLU A 46 -7.44 8.06 18.92
C GLU A 46 -8.72 8.23 18.09
N ASP A 47 -9.87 8.26 18.75
CA ASP A 47 -11.16 8.56 18.13
C ASP A 47 -11.23 10.04 17.76
N GLY A 48 -11.72 10.34 16.56
CA GLY A 48 -11.81 11.71 16.08
C GLY A 48 -12.09 11.80 14.58
N TYR A 49 -11.48 12.80 13.96
CA TYR A 49 -11.74 13.18 12.58
C TYR A 49 -10.43 13.35 11.82
N ALA A 50 -10.23 12.51 10.80
CA ALA A 50 -9.08 12.57 9.91
C ALA A 50 -9.17 13.82 9.04
N VAL A 51 -8.07 14.57 8.95
CA VAL A 51 -8.02 15.85 8.27
C VAL A 51 -6.75 16.00 7.45
N ASN A 52 -6.84 16.83 6.41
CA ASN A 52 -5.69 17.36 5.69
C ASN A 52 -5.42 18.80 6.17
N ALA A 53 -4.61 18.94 7.22
CA ALA A 53 -4.21 20.19 7.85
C ALA A 53 -3.58 21.20 6.88
N SER A 54 -2.87 20.74 5.84
CA SER A 54 -2.33 21.61 4.79
C SER A 54 -3.41 22.43 4.09
N GLY A 55 -4.64 21.92 4.01
CA GLY A 55 -5.76 22.59 3.34
C GLY A 55 -6.38 23.75 4.14
N PHE A 56 -6.05 23.90 5.42
CA PHE A 56 -6.65 24.93 6.28
C PHE A 56 -5.65 25.58 7.23
N MET A 57 -4.34 25.56 6.90
CA MET A 57 -3.32 26.17 7.76
C MET A 57 -3.50 27.67 7.94
N ASP A 58 -4.20 28.37 7.04
CA ASP A 58 -4.43 29.82 7.09
C ASP A 58 -5.73 30.21 7.83
N ALA A 59 -6.46 29.24 8.40
CA ALA A 59 -7.74 29.50 9.05
C ALA A 59 -7.58 30.34 10.34
N THR A 60 -8.39 31.38 10.50
CA THR A 60 -8.40 32.26 11.68
C THR A 60 -9.80 32.31 12.31
N LYS A 61 -9.94 32.96 13.48
CA LYS A 61 -11.26 33.20 14.10
C LYS A 61 -12.18 34.02 13.20
N GLU A 62 -11.62 34.97 12.44
CA GLU A 62 -12.35 35.83 11.52
C GLU A 62 -12.68 35.12 10.21
N LYS A 63 -11.77 34.25 9.73
CA LYS A 63 -11.94 33.43 8.54
C LYS A 63 -11.72 31.94 8.87
N PRO A 64 -12.70 31.29 9.51
CA PRO A 64 -12.59 29.90 9.90
C PRO A 64 -12.68 28.97 8.69
N ALA A 65 -11.96 27.85 8.74
CA ALA A 65 -12.13 26.79 7.76
C ALA A 65 -13.31 25.90 8.17
N VAL A 66 -14.19 25.61 7.21
CA VAL A 66 -15.33 24.71 7.41
C VAL A 66 -15.00 23.41 6.70
N LEU A 67 -14.71 22.38 7.49
CA LEU A 67 -14.43 21.04 6.99
C LEU A 67 -15.74 20.26 6.91
N LYS A 68 -16.13 19.84 5.71
CA LYS A 68 -17.34 19.02 5.54
C LYS A 68 -17.06 17.59 6.02
N ILE A 69 -17.92 17.05 6.88
CA ILE A 69 -17.84 15.65 7.27
C ILE A 69 -18.36 14.79 6.12
N ASP A 70 -17.51 13.94 5.58
CA ASP A 70 -17.84 13.06 4.47
C ASP A 70 -17.19 11.66 4.66
N LYS A 71 -17.59 10.69 3.85
CA LYS A 71 -17.01 9.33 3.84
C LYS A 71 -16.24 9.12 2.54
N VAL A 72 -15.09 9.76 2.45
CA VAL A 72 -14.19 9.68 1.29
C VAL A 72 -12.97 8.83 1.60
N GLU A 73 -12.48 8.09 0.60
CA GLU A 73 -11.24 7.32 0.72
C GLU A 73 -9.99 8.21 0.68
N ARG A 74 -10.10 9.43 0.15
CA ARG A 74 -9.02 10.40 0.00
C ARG A 74 -9.46 11.79 0.43
N LEU A 75 -8.67 12.45 1.28
CA LEU A 75 -8.94 13.79 1.79
C LEU A 75 -8.43 14.86 0.82
N GLU A 76 -9.26 15.21 -0.15
CA GLU A 76 -9.05 16.34 -1.06
C GLU A 76 -9.88 17.56 -0.61
N GLY A 77 -9.23 18.72 -0.47
CA GLY A 77 -9.89 19.97 -0.07
C GLY A 77 -10.28 20.02 1.42
N LEU A 78 -11.34 20.77 1.71
CA LEU A 78 -11.86 21.00 3.07
C LEU A 78 -12.85 19.91 3.48
N VAL A 79 -12.38 18.67 3.50
CA VAL A 79 -13.16 17.50 3.88
C VAL A 79 -12.53 16.84 5.10
N THR A 80 -13.37 16.21 5.92
CA THR A 80 -12.93 15.41 7.05
C THR A 80 -13.72 14.11 7.15
N VAL A 81 -13.06 13.05 7.61
CA VAL A 81 -13.66 11.71 7.74
C VAL A 81 -13.63 11.30 9.22
N PRO A 82 -14.77 10.89 9.80
CA PRO A 82 -14.79 10.37 11.16
C PRO A 82 -14.05 9.03 11.21
N VAL A 83 -13.15 8.87 12.17
CA VAL A 83 -12.32 7.67 12.34
C VAL A 83 -12.25 7.26 13.81
N LYS A 84 -12.25 5.95 14.05
CA LYS A 84 -12.02 5.37 15.38
C LYS A 84 -10.58 4.96 15.56
N LYS A 85 -10.12 4.88 16.80
CA LYS A 85 -8.80 4.36 17.17
C LYS A 85 -8.58 2.99 16.54
N GLY A 86 -7.46 2.85 15.81
CA GLY A 86 -7.10 1.63 15.10
C GLY A 86 -7.72 1.48 13.71
N GLU A 87 -8.67 2.34 13.34
CA GLU A 87 -9.25 2.38 11.98
C GLU A 87 -8.25 2.94 10.97
N ARG A 88 -8.33 2.47 9.73
CA ARG A 88 -7.50 2.95 8.63
C ARG A 88 -7.80 4.43 8.35
N LEU A 89 -6.75 5.23 8.26
CA LEU A 89 -6.85 6.62 7.84
C LEU A 89 -7.03 6.70 6.32
N PRO A 90 -7.88 7.63 5.83
CA PRO A 90 -7.98 7.95 4.41
C PRO A 90 -6.64 8.42 3.83
N ASP A 91 -6.49 8.32 2.52
CA ASP A 91 -5.32 8.82 1.80
C ASP A 91 -5.20 10.35 1.96
N LEU A 92 -3.96 10.85 1.98
CA LEU A 92 -3.59 12.27 2.24
C LEU A 92 -3.93 12.80 3.64
N THR A 93 -4.31 11.94 4.58
CA THR A 93 -4.44 12.33 5.99
C THR A 93 -3.06 12.73 6.56
N ASN A 94 -2.95 13.94 7.08
CA ASN A 94 -1.74 14.44 7.77
C ASN A 94 -2.05 14.97 9.18
N GLY A 95 -3.32 14.92 9.61
CA GLY A 95 -3.74 15.31 10.94
C GLY A 95 -4.98 14.53 11.41
N LEU A 96 -5.21 14.59 12.72
CA LEU A 96 -6.37 14.02 13.40
C LEU A 96 -6.88 15.07 14.39
N ILE A 97 -8.13 15.49 14.25
CA ILE A 97 -8.83 16.31 15.26
C ILE A 97 -9.49 15.34 16.23
N THR A 98 -9.02 15.30 17.47
CA THR A 98 -9.56 14.36 18.47
C THR A 98 -10.94 14.79 18.95
N GLN A 99 -11.76 13.83 19.37
CA GLN A 99 -13.08 14.15 19.94
C GLN A 99 -12.97 15.06 21.18
N LYS A 100 -11.93 14.85 22.00
CA LYS A 100 -11.62 15.70 23.17
C LYS A 100 -11.34 17.16 22.79
N GLU A 101 -10.79 17.42 21.61
CA GLU A 101 -10.55 18.79 21.14
C GLU A 101 -11.83 19.47 20.66
N LEU A 102 -12.75 18.71 20.06
CA LEU A 102 -14.08 19.20 19.70
C LEU A 102 -14.93 19.52 20.93
N GLU A 103 -14.88 18.67 21.96
CA GLU A 103 -15.57 18.90 23.24
C GLU A 103 -15.07 20.15 23.96
N LYS A 104 -13.78 20.47 23.83
CA LYS A 104 -13.24 21.72 24.37
C LYS A 104 -13.78 22.97 23.66
N GLY A 105 -14.25 22.85 22.42
CA GLY A 105 -14.94 23.91 21.67
C GLY A 105 -14.15 25.19 21.38
N LYS A 106 -12.85 25.26 21.75
CA LYS A 106 -12.05 26.49 21.65
C LYS A 106 -11.46 26.73 20.26
N ARG A 107 -11.15 25.66 19.53
CA ARG A 107 -10.27 25.70 18.32
C ARG A 107 -10.88 24.97 17.12
N ALA A 108 -11.68 23.95 17.40
CA ALA A 108 -12.52 23.27 16.45
C ALA A 108 -13.88 23.04 17.12
N VAL A 109 -14.96 23.28 16.38
CA VAL A 109 -16.33 23.08 16.87
C VAL A 109 -17.08 22.23 15.86
N LEU A 110 -17.85 21.26 16.37
CA LEU A 110 -18.78 20.51 15.55
C LEU A 110 -19.99 21.40 15.25
N ASP A 111 -20.17 21.75 13.98
CA ASP A 111 -21.26 22.57 13.47
C ASP A 111 -22.14 21.70 12.56
N GLY A 112 -22.98 20.89 13.20
CA GLY A 112 -23.85 19.92 12.54
C GLY A 112 -23.08 18.89 11.71
N ALA A 113 -23.16 19.03 10.38
CA ALA A 113 -22.49 18.16 9.40
C ALA A 113 -21.07 18.63 9.01
N SER A 114 -20.52 19.61 9.73
CA SER A 114 -19.20 20.17 9.44
C SER A 114 -18.40 20.43 10.71
N ILE A 115 -17.08 20.54 10.57
CA ILE A 115 -16.18 20.95 11.63
C ILE A 115 -15.61 22.32 11.29
N LYS A 116 -15.89 23.30 12.14
CA LYS A 116 -15.38 24.66 12.00
C LYS A 116 -14.07 24.80 12.75
N VAL A 117 -12.97 24.95 12.03
CA VAL A 117 -11.63 25.14 12.58
C VAL A 117 -11.29 26.63 12.55
N THR A 118 -11.06 27.19 13.73
CA THR A 118 -10.81 28.64 13.91
C THR A 118 -9.36 28.96 14.15
N VAL A 119 -8.59 28.06 14.78
CA VAL A 119 -7.18 28.30 15.09
C VAL A 119 -6.36 27.01 14.95
N PRO A 120 -5.97 26.61 13.73
CA PRO A 120 -5.31 25.34 13.46
C PRO A 120 -3.91 25.26 14.08
N TRP A 121 -3.19 26.39 14.20
CA TRP A 121 -1.86 26.46 14.80
C TRP A 121 -1.87 26.35 16.34
N GLU A 122 -2.96 26.73 17.01
CA GLU A 122 -3.07 26.62 18.47
C GLU A 122 -3.41 25.20 18.93
N ILE A 123 -3.83 24.28 18.05
CA ILE A 123 -4.11 22.87 18.37
C ILE A 123 -2.84 22.14 18.89
N LYS A 124 -1.69 22.82 18.95
CA LYS A 124 -0.37 22.30 19.35
C LYS A 124 -0.17 21.89 20.82
N GLU A 125 -1.04 22.26 21.77
CA GLU A 125 -0.73 22.05 23.20
C GLU A 125 -1.76 21.23 23.98
N THR A 126 -1.57 19.90 23.95
CA THR A 126 -1.44 19.10 25.18
C THR A 126 -0.83 17.72 24.81
N LYS A 127 0.50 17.58 24.94
CA LYS A 127 1.30 16.34 24.74
C LYS A 127 0.86 15.45 23.57
N GLY A 128 1.18 15.84 22.32
CA GLY A 128 1.01 14.88 21.21
C GLY A 128 1.11 15.40 19.78
N PHE A 129 1.09 16.72 19.54
CA PHE A 129 1.05 17.28 18.19
C PHE A 129 2.33 18.08 17.85
N LYS A 130 3.46 17.39 17.71
CA LYS A 130 4.63 17.91 16.99
C LYS A 130 4.32 17.96 15.49
N TYR A 131 4.17 19.18 14.98
CA TYR A 131 3.95 19.52 13.56
C TYR A 131 5.14 19.24 12.62
N LYS A 132 5.97 18.24 12.92
CA LYS A 132 7.03 17.73 12.04
C LYS A 132 7.62 16.40 12.54
N ASP A 133 7.39 16.05 13.81
CA ASP A 133 8.06 14.92 14.52
C ASP A 133 7.12 14.06 15.40
N THR A 134 5.79 14.20 15.30
CA THR A 134 4.83 13.22 15.84
C THR A 134 4.08 12.52 14.73
N PHE A 135 4.81 12.22 13.67
CA PHE A 135 4.65 10.90 13.08
C PHE A 135 5.12 9.85 14.11
N LYS A 136 4.34 9.60 15.17
CA LYS A 136 4.29 8.23 15.69
C LYS A 136 3.59 7.41 14.61
N HIS A 137 4.30 7.14 13.51
CA HIS A 137 4.02 6.02 12.63
C HIS A 137 4.33 4.72 13.40
N LYS A 138 3.75 4.53 14.60
CA LYS A 138 3.80 3.24 15.25
C LYS A 138 2.80 2.35 14.53
N GLY A 139 3.36 1.52 13.64
CA GLY A 139 2.64 0.55 12.86
C GLY A 139 2.20 1.11 11.53
N ILE A 140 3.15 1.34 10.61
CA ILE A 140 2.85 1.10 9.20
C ILE A 140 2.34 -0.35 9.17
N LYS A 141 1.02 -0.53 9.07
CA LYS A 141 0.45 -1.85 8.97
C LYS A 141 0.48 -2.21 7.51
N THR A 142 1.17 -3.31 7.21
CA THR A 142 1.11 -3.92 5.90
C THR A 142 -0.25 -4.60 5.80
N ASN A 143 -0.99 -4.33 4.72
CA ASN A 143 -2.15 -5.13 4.37
C ASN A 143 -1.74 -6.63 4.38
N PRO A 144 -2.41 -7.51 5.13
CA PRO A 144 -2.10 -8.95 5.13
C PRO A 144 -2.06 -9.55 3.71
N TRP A 145 -2.88 -9.01 2.80
CA TRP A 145 -2.87 -9.39 1.39
C TRP A 145 -1.53 -9.12 0.70
N ALA A 146 -0.80 -8.08 1.09
CA ALA A 146 0.53 -7.83 0.54
C ALA A 146 1.52 -8.95 0.90
N GLY A 147 1.39 -9.56 2.07
CA GLY A 147 2.17 -10.73 2.46
C GLY A 147 1.87 -11.93 1.55
N ALA A 148 0.59 -12.26 1.38
CA ALA A 148 0.15 -13.35 0.51
C ALA A 148 0.55 -13.12 -0.96
N TRP A 149 0.36 -11.89 -1.47
CA TRP A 149 0.72 -11.50 -2.83
C TRP A 149 2.22 -11.66 -3.07
N ASN A 150 3.07 -11.20 -2.15
CA ASN A 150 4.53 -11.31 -2.31
C ASN A 150 4.98 -12.77 -2.38
N VAL A 151 4.47 -13.62 -1.48
CA VAL A 151 4.77 -15.05 -1.48
C VAL A 151 4.32 -15.69 -2.79
N LEU A 152 3.09 -15.41 -3.23
CA LEU A 152 2.53 -15.94 -4.47
C LEU A 152 3.38 -15.55 -5.69
N MET A 153 3.79 -14.28 -5.78
CA MET A 153 4.59 -13.79 -6.90
C MET A 153 5.98 -14.37 -6.92
N VAL A 154 6.63 -14.54 -5.76
CA VAL A 154 7.92 -15.23 -5.68
C VAL A 154 7.80 -16.69 -6.13
N LEU A 155 6.75 -17.41 -5.72
CA LEU A 155 6.51 -18.78 -6.15
C LEU A 155 6.25 -18.88 -7.67
N LEU A 156 5.40 -18.01 -8.22
CA LEU A 156 5.11 -17.98 -9.66
C LEU A 156 6.34 -17.61 -10.48
N MET A 157 7.12 -16.62 -10.03
CA MET A 157 8.38 -16.24 -10.68
C MET A 157 9.41 -17.35 -10.61
N GLY A 158 9.61 -17.95 -9.43
CA GLY A 158 10.52 -19.08 -9.27
C GLY A 158 10.13 -20.27 -10.16
N PHE A 159 8.83 -20.58 -10.25
CA PHE A 159 8.34 -21.65 -11.10
C PHE A 159 8.54 -21.33 -12.60
N THR A 160 8.11 -20.16 -13.08
CA THR A 160 8.25 -19.80 -14.50
C THR A 160 9.72 -19.73 -14.93
N LEU A 161 10.60 -19.18 -14.10
CA LEU A 161 12.04 -19.15 -14.35
C LEU A 161 12.67 -20.56 -14.31
N GLY A 162 12.23 -21.42 -13.39
CA GLY A 162 12.65 -22.82 -13.33
C GLY A 162 12.26 -23.59 -14.59
N MET A 163 11.01 -23.43 -15.05
CA MET A 163 10.52 -24.04 -16.28
C MET A 163 11.18 -23.46 -17.54
N LEU A 164 11.55 -22.18 -17.52
CA LEU A 164 12.36 -21.53 -18.55
C LEU A 164 13.76 -22.15 -18.61
N ALA A 165 14.40 -22.35 -17.47
CA ALA A 165 15.70 -23.00 -17.39
C ALA A 165 15.65 -24.45 -17.93
N GLU A 166 14.63 -25.22 -17.56
CA GLU A 166 14.40 -26.56 -18.10
C GLU A 166 14.14 -26.54 -19.62
N GLY A 167 13.32 -25.59 -20.11
CA GLY A 167 13.10 -25.40 -21.55
C GLY A 167 14.38 -25.02 -22.30
N PHE A 168 15.25 -24.24 -21.67
CA PHE A 168 16.54 -23.84 -22.23
C PHE A 168 17.53 -25.03 -22.30
N THR A 169 17.64 -25.82 -21.24
CA THR A 169 18.50 -27.01 -21.24
C THR A 169 17.99 -28.07 -22.22
N ASP A 170 16.67 -28.27 -22.32
CA ASP A 170 16.04 -29.12 -23.34
C ASP A 170 16.37 -28.64 -24.77
N LEU A 171 16.35 -27.32 -25.01
CA LEU A 171 16.67 -26.72 -26.30
C LEU A 171 18.16 -26.92 -26.68
N LEU A 172 19.05 -26.84 -25.70
CA LEU A 172 20.48 -27.12 -25.88
C LEU A 172 20.81 -28.62 -25.95
N GLY A 173 19.83 -29.51 -25.72
CA GLY A 173 20.05 -30.96 -25.67
C GLY A 173 20.80 -31.42 -24.42
N LEU A 174 20.92 -30.56 -23.41
CA LEU A 174 21.55 -30.82 -22.12
C LEU A 174 20.50 -31.43 -21.18
N LYS A 175 20.05 -32.66 -21.46
CA LYS A 175 19.19 -33.37 -20.52
C LYS A 175 20.03 -33.89 -19.36
N LEU A 176 19.66 -33.51 -18.15
CA LEU A 176 20.11 -34.22 -16.95
C LEU A 176 19.57 -35.65 -17.05
N GLU A 177 20.45 -36.62 -17.28
CA GLU A 177 20.09 -38.02 -17.11
C GLU A 177 19.66 -38.23 -15.66
N LYS A 178 18.61 -39.04 -15.44
CA LYS A 178 18.20 -39.43 -14.08
C LYS A 178 19.42 -39.99 -13.38
N ILE A 179 19.76 -39.44 -12.22
CA ILE A 179 20.74 -40.02 -11.31
C ILE A 179 20.26 -41.46 -11.04
N HIS A 180 20.97 -42.45 -11.57
CA HIS A 180 20.72 -43.85 -11.25
C HIS A 180 21.10 -44.04 -9.79
N HIS A 181 20.13 -44.38 -8.94
CA HIS A 181 20.43 -44.91 -7.63
C HIS A 181 20.93 -46.34 -7.83
N GLU A 182 22.25 -46.51 -7.93
CA GLU A 182 22.85 -47.83 -7.71
C GLU A 182 22.67 -48.16 -6.24
N ILE A 183 21.66 -48.98 -5.93
CA ILE A 183 21.58 -49.68 -4.67
C ILE A 183 22.69 -50.74 -4.74
N GLY A 184 23.84 -50.44 -4.14
CA GLY A 184 24.92 -51.41 -3.98
C GLY A 184 24.42 -52.59 -3.16
N HIS A 185 24.44 -53.78 -3.78
CA HIS A 185 24.30 -55.07 -3.11
C HIS A 185 25.68 -55.60 -2.71
#